data_AF-A0A7K4IAP0-F1
#
_entry.id   AF-A0A7K4IAP0-F1
#
_cell.length_a   1.000
_cell.length_b   1.000
_cell.length_c   1.000
_cell.angle_alpha   90.00
_cell.angle_beta   90.00
_cell.angle_gamma   90.00
#
_symmetry.space_group_name_H-M   'P 1'
#
loop_
_entity.id
_entity.type
_entity.pdbx_description
1 polymer ?
#
loop_
_entity_poly.entity_id
_entity_poly.type
_entity_poly.pdbx_seq_one_letter_code
_entity_poly.pdbx_strand_id
1 'polypeptide(L)' 'MEEFVVRVFKGGKVTVPKRLRDLFEVEDGDYVRLALVEVLKKSESGDWVRIRIES' A
#
# COMPACT_ATOMS: atom_id res chain seq x y z
N MET A 1 -6.13 11.67 -6.84
CA MET A 1 -5.76 10.29 -6.49
C MET A 1 -5.21 10.33 -5.09
N GLU A 2 -5.82 9.64 -4.13
CA GLU A 2 -5.25 9.56 -2.78
C GLU A 2 -4.17 8.49 -2.77
N GLU A 3 -2.93 8.90 -2.49
CA GLU A 3 -1.79 8.01 -2.34
C GLU A 3 -1.54 7.76 -0.85
N PHE A 4 -1.25 6.51 -0.50
CA PHE A 4 -0.94 6.13 0.87
C PHE A 4 0.16 5.07 0.90
N VAL A 5 0.99 5.14 1.94
CA VAL A 5 2.04 4.14 2.21
C VAL A 5 1.52 3.18 3.27
N VAL A 6 1.54 1.88 2.94
CA VAL A 6 1.13 0.81 3.85
C VAL A 6 2.19 -0.27 3.94
N ARG A 7 2.27 -0.89 5.11
CA ARG A 7 3.14 -2.05 5.31
C ARG A 7 2.54 -3.26 4.61
N VAL A 8 3.38 -3.99 3.88
CA VAL A 8 3.05 -5.31 3.37
C VAL A 8 3.21 -6.34 4.49
N PHE A 9 2.15 -7.12 4.73
CA PHE A 9 2.13 -8.22 5.68
C PHE A 9 2.44 -9.56 4.99
N LYS A 10 2.51 -10.64 5.78
CA LYS A 10 2.78 -11.99 5.28
C LYS A 10 1.83 -12.36 4.14
N GLY A 11 2.38 -12.93 3.06
CA GLY A 11 1.63 -13.33 1.88
C GLY A 11 1.24 -12.17 0.95
N GLY A 12 1.92 -11.02 1.05
CA GLY A 12 1.70 -9.89 0.15
C GLY A 12 0.44 -9.08 0.46
N LYS A 13 -0.14 -9.24 1.64
CA LYS A 13 -1.38 -8.54 2.03
C LYS A 13 -1.11 -7.10 2.42
N VAL A 14 -1.98 -6.20 1.99
CA VAL A 14 -2.04 -4.81 2.44
C VAL A 14 -3.43 -4.51 3.00
N THR A 15 -3.51 -3.54 3.89
CA THR A 15 -4.79 -3.12 4.49
C THR A 15 -5.18 -1.76 3.93
N VAL A 16 -6.39 -1.66 3.37
CA VAL A 16 -6.98 -0.36 3.01
C VAL A 16 -7.29 0.39 4.32
N PRO A 17 -6.73 1.60 4.55
CA PRO A 17 -6.94 2.35 5.78
C PRO A 17 -8.41 2.60 6.08
N LYS A 18 -8.80 2.53 7.37
CA LYS A 18 -10.20 2.68 7.79
C LYS A 18 -10.84 3.96 7.24
N ARG A 19 -10.14 5.10 7.34
CA ARG A 19 -10.62 6.38 6.80
C ARG A 19 -11.02 6.30 5.32
N LEU A 20 -10.26 5.56 4.51
CA LEU A 20 -10.57 5.41 3.08
C LEU A 20 -11.75 4.47 2.86
N ARG A 21 -11.83 3.38 3.63
CA ARG A 21 -12.99 2.48 3.59
C ARG A 21 -14.28 3.21 3.99
N ASP A 22 -14.21 4.04 5.03
CA ASP A 22 -15.35 4.83 5.50
C ASP A 22 -15.74 5.92 4.48
N LEU A 23 -14.76 6.57 3.84
CA LEU A 23 -15.00 7.63 2.85
C LEU A 23 -15.59 7.11 1.53
N PHE A 24 -15.14 5.93 1.09
CA PHE A 24 -15.55 5.34 -0.19
C PHE A 24 -16.54 4.18 -0.02
N GLU A 25 -17.05 3.97 1.19
CA GLU A 25 -18.02 2.91 1.54
C GLU A 25 -17.57 1.52 1.04
N VAL A 26 -16.29 1.19 1.25
CA VAL A 26 -15.71 -0.11 0.83
C VAL A 26 -16.15 -1.21 1.78
N GLU A 27 -16.79 -2.24 1.24
CA GLU A 27 -17.34 -3.38 1.96
C GLU A 27 -16.62 -4.71 1.64
N ASP A 28 -16.93 -5.74 2.43
CA ASP A 28 -16.41 -7.08 2.21
C ASP A 28 -16.97 -7.66 0.90
N GLY A 29 -16.08 -7.94 -0.06
CA GLY A 29 -16.43 -8.47 -1.39
C GLY A 29 -16.19 -7.47 -2.53
N ASP A 30 -15.94 -6.20 -2.22
CA ASP A 30 -15.65 -5.20 -3.23
C ASP A 30 -14.27 -5.39 -3.87
N TYR A 31 -14.22 -5.13 -5.18
CA TYR A 31 -12.96 -5.03 -5.90
C TYR A 31 -12.41 -3.60 -5.80
N VAL A 32 -11.19 -3.48 -5.29
CA VAL A 32 -10.46 -2.20 -5.23
C VAL A 32 -9.28 -2.26 -6.21
N ARG A 33 -9.19 -1.25 -7.09
CA ARG A 33 -8.03 -1.08 -7.97
C ARG A 33 -6.90 -0.38 -7.20
N LEU A 34 -5.73 -1.00 -7.16
CA LEU A 34 -4.53 -0.45 -6.54
C LEU A 34 -3.42 -0.30 -7.58
N ALA A 35 -2.56 0.71 -7.40
CA ALA A 35 -1.33 0.88 -8.15
C ALA A 35 -0.13 0.72 -7.22
N LEU A 36 0.83 -0.14 -7.59
CA LEU A 36 2.11 -0.23 -6.89
C LEU A 36 3.06 0.80 -7.49
N VAL A 37 3.27 1.91 -6.78
CA VAL A 37 4.06 3.05 -7.28
C VAL A 37 5.52 2.97 -6.85
N GLU A 38 5.77 2.63 -5.57
CA GLU A 38 7.12 2.44 -5.04
C GLU A 38 7.16 1.39 -3.93
N VAL A 39 8.34 0.83 -3.70
CA VAL A 39 8.63 -0.07 -2.59
C VAL A 39 9.71 0.54 -1.70
N LEU A 40 9.37 0.77 -0.43
CA LEU A 40 10.30 1.21 0.61
C LEU A 40 10.86 -0.02 1.32
N LYS A 41 12.13 -0.35 1.10
CA LYS A 41 12.82 -1.44 1.79
C LYS A 41 13.77 -0.90 2.84
N LYS A 42 13.74 -1.50 4.03
CA LYS A 42 14.75 -1.20 5.05
C LYS A 42 16.03 -1.98 4.73
N SER A 43 17.15 -1.29 4.62
CA SER A 43 18.47 -1.89 4.43
C SER A 43 18.98 -2.53 5.72
N GLU A 44 20.07 -3.29 5.62
CA GLU A 44 20.79 -3.81 6.79
C GLU A 44 21.36 -2.69 7.68
N SER A 45 21.70 -1.53 7.10
CA SER A 45 22.13 -0.33 7.84
C SER A 45 20.98 0.39 8.56
N GLY A 46 19.73 0.00 8.30
CA GLY A 46 18.53 0.61 8.89
C GLY A 46 17.94 1.77 8.08
N ASP A 47 18.59 2.15 6.98
CA ASP A 47 18.12 3.18 6.05
C ASP A 47 16.96 2.68 5.18
N TRP A 48 16.15 3.60 4.68
CA TRP A 48 15.08 3.27 3.73
C TRP A 48 15.55 3.48 2.30
N VAL A 49 15.55 2.40 1.52
CA VAL A 49 15.82 2.41 0.08
C VAL A 49 14.50 2.43 -0.67
N ARG A 50 14.35 3.36 -1.61
CA ARG A 50 13.16 3.49 -2.46
C ARG A 50 13.41 2.81 -3.80
N ILE A 51 12.50 1.94 -4.20
CA ILE A 51 12.46 1.33 -5.53
C ILE A 51 11.22 1.87 -6.22
N ARG A 52 11.38 2.76 -7.20
CA ARG A 52 10.26 3.25 -8.00
C ARG A 52 9.87 2.21 -9.04
N ILE A 53 8.58 2.08 -9.29
CA ILE A 53 8.05 1.25 -10.36
C ILE A 53 7.75 2.18 -11.54
N GLU A 54 8.45 1.97 -12.65
CA GLU A 54 8.10 2.59 -13.93
C GLU A 54 7.00 1.75 -14.57
N SER A 55 5.84 2.36 -14.83
CA SER A 55 4.67 1.71 -15.46
C SER A 55 4.61 1.97 -16.96
#